data_AF-A0A534RA96-F1
#
_entry.id   AF-A0A534RA96-F1
#
_cell.length_a   1.000
_cell.length_b   1.000
_cell.length_c   1.000
_cell.angle_alpha   90.00
_cell.angle_beta   90.00
_cell.angle_gamma   90.00
#
_symmetry.space_group_name_H-M   'P 1'
#
loop_
_entity.id
_entity.type
_entity.pdbx_description
1 polymer ?
#
loop_
_entity_poly.entity_id
_entity_poly.type
_entity_poly.pdbx_seq_one_letter_code
_entity_poly.pdbx_strand_id
1 'polypeptide(L)'
;MALINLNIILLVVLVFLVGRNILKLIFERRQHVLGAHLRTRLVVAFVGIALLPATLMFLAAVVFLGNSIEKWFDGQVENSLEGSLEVARTYYEDLSRTALGFAHQIGTRVSSEGLLAPARRADLKRFLEEHRAEYQLDVVEVFARGQTLGRAKRSDLPGGIGLEPWSKFVRRAASGQEVTTVDSVGEADMIRAATPLMSDGHPVAIVVVDAYVPKSLVKRREEIDRAFGEYLRLKIQRRPIQTAYTITLALVTLVVIFSATWVGFYVARRITVPIERLAAGTR
;
A
#
# COMPACT_ATOMS: atom_id res chain seq x y z
N MET A 1 12.62 -15.80 3.79
CA MET A 1 13.11 -17.13 3.33
C MET A 1 13.67 -17.99 4.45
N ALA A 2 14.62 -17.50 5.27
CA ALA A 2 15.19 -18.29 6.38
C ALA A 2 14.13 -18.87 7.34
N LEU A 3 13.12 -18.08 7.71
CA LEU A 3 12.02 -18.52 8.57
C LEU A 3 11.19 -19.66 7.96
N ILE A 4 10.88 -19.59 6.66
CA ILE A 4 10.10 -20.62 5.94
C ILE A 4 10.92 -21.91 5.87
N ASN A 5 12.20 -21.82 5.49
CA ASN A 5 13.08 -22.99 5.40
C ASN A 5 13.23 -23.68 6.77
N LEU A 6 13.41 -22.89 7.84
CA LEU A 6 13.47 -23.41 9.21
C LEU A 6 12.17 -24.12 9.61
N ASN A 7 11.01 -23.51 9.33
CA ASN A 7 9.71 -24.12 9.61
C ASN A 7 9.51 -25.41 8.82
N ILE A 8 9.95 -25.49 7.56
CA ILE A 8 9.88 -26.72 6.76
C ILE A 8 10.75 -27.82 7.38
N ILE A 9 11.99 -27.52 7.75
CA ILE A 9 12.89 -28.49 8.39
C ILE A 9 12.27 -29.01 9.69
N LEU A 10 11.77 -28.11 10.53
CA LEU A 10 11.15 -28.47 11.80
C LEU A 10 9.88 -29.31 11.59
N LEU A 11 9.05 -28.95 10.60
CA LEU A 11 7.86 -29.71 10.23
C LEU A 11 8.23 -31.13 9.77
N VAL A 12 9.25 -31.28 8.92
CA VAL A 12 9.73 -32.60 8.47
C VAL A 12 10.22 -33.45 9.64
N VAL A 13 11.01 -32.86 10.56
CA VAL A 13 11.48 -33.54 11.78
C VAL A 13 10.30 -33.97 12.65
N LEU A 14 9.30 -33.12 12.83
CA LEU A 14 8.13 -33.44 13.64
C LEU A 14 7.26 -34.52 13.00
N VAL A 15 7.00 -34.44 11.69
CA VAL A 15 6.29 -35.48 10.94
C VAL A 15 7.01 -36.82 11.09
N PHE A 16 8.34 -36.83 11.00
CA PHE A 16 9.15 -38.03 11.22
C PHE A 16 9.01 -38.58 12.64
N LEU A 17 9.09 -37.73 13.67
CA LEU A 17 8.92 -38.11 15.09
C LEU A 17 7.53 -38.68 15.39
N VAL A 18 6.49 -37.99 14.93
CA VAL A 18 5.09 -38.41 15.10
C VAL A 18 4.86 -39.71 14.33
N GLY A 19 5.29 -39.78 13.06
CA GLY A 19 5.20 -40.97 12.22
C GLY A 19 5.90 -42.17 12.86
N ARG A 20 7.11 -42.00 13.39
CA ARG A 20 7.83 -43.04 14.13
C ARG A 20 7.06 -43.53 15.36
N ASN A 21 6.46 -42.62 16.14
CA ASN A 21 5.67 -42.98 17.32
C ASN A 21 4.40 -43.77 16.95
N ILE A 22 3.70 -43.37 15.87
CA ILE A 22 2.53 -44.07 15.36
C ILE A 22 2.92 -45.46 14.83
N LEU A 23 3.99 -45.55 14.03
CA LEU A 23 4.48 -46.84 13.52
C LEU A 23 4.87 -47.79 14.67
N LYS A 24 5.57 -47.29 15.69
CA LYS A 24 5.91 -48.07 16.89
C LYS A 24 4.66 -48.61 17.60
N LEU A 25 3.62 -47.79 17.76
CA LEU A 25 2.34 -48.21 18.35
C LEU A 25 1.70 -49.36 17.57
N ILE A 26 1.73 -49.29 16.23
CA ILE A 26 1.16 -50.31 15.35
C ILE A 26 1.97 -51.61 15.42
N PHE A 27 3.31 -51.52 15.44
CA PHE A 27 4.19 -52.69 15.53
C PHE A 27 4.12 -53.40 16.89
N GLU A 28 4.09 -52.67 18.01
CA GLU A 28 3.96 -53.26 19.36
C GLU A 28 2.65 -54.05 19.50
N ARG A 29 1.58 -53.65 18.80
CA ARG A 29 0.30 -54.38 18.75
C ARG A 29 0.45 -55.77 18.12
N ARG A 30 1.38 -55.95 17.17
CA ARG A 30 1.60 -57.22 16.46
C ARG A 30 2.46 -58.23 17.24
N GLN A 31 3.24 -57.78 18.23
CA GLN A 31 4.23 -58.65 18.90
C GLN A 31 3.72 -59.38 20.17
N HIS A 32 2.41 -59.42 20.44
CA HIS A 32 1.79 -60.26 21.50
C HIS A 32 2.49 -60.23 22.89
N VAL A 33 3.05 -59.09 23.29
CA VAL A 33 3.63 -58.93 24.63
C VAL A 33 2.49 -58.84 25.67
N LEU A 34 2.61 -59.53 26.81
CA LEU A 34 1.67 -59.41 27.94
C LEU A 34 1.49 -57.92 28.32
N GLY A 35 0.25 -57.50 28.60
CA GLY A 35 -0.08 -56.08 28.89
C GLY A 35 -0.13 -55.10 27.70
N ALA A 36 0.35 -55.47 26.51
CA ALA A 36 0.38 -54.58 25.34
C ALA A 36 -1.01 -54.14 24.86
N HIS A 37 -2.02 -55.02 24.93
CA HIS A 37 -3.38 -54.73 24.46
C HIS A 37 -4.05 -53.58 25.24
N LEU A 38 -3.88 -53.55 26.57
CA LEU A 38 -4.45 -52.51 27.42
C LEU A 38 -3.75 -51.16 27.19
N ARG A 39 -2.41 -51.20 27.05
CA ARG A 39 -1.58 -50.02 26.77
C ARG A 39 -1.96 -49.38 25.44
N THR A 40 -2.06 -50.17 24.36
CA THR A 40 -2.42 -49.67 23.03
C THR A 40 -3.82 -49.08 23.02
N ARG A 41 -4.81 -49.70 23.67
CA ARG A 41 -6.20 -49.20 23.73
C ARG A 41 -6.28 -47.83 24.44
N LEU A 42 -5.56 -47.66 25.55
CA LEU A 42 -5.46 -46.39 26.26
C LEU A 42 -4.78 -45.30 25.42
N VAL A 43 -3.66 -45.62 24.76
CA VAL A 43 -2.95 -44.67 23.89
C VAL A 43 -3.82 -44.23 22.72
N VAL A 44 -4.49 -45.17 22.03
CA VAL A 44 -5.38 -44.85 20.90
C VAL A 44 -6.56 -43.98 21.34
N ALA A 45 -7.15 -44.24 22.50
CA ALA A 45 -8.23 -43.41 23.04
C ALA A 45 -7.76 -41.98 23.31
N PHE A 46 -6.61 -41.81 23.99
CA PHE A 46 -6.04 -40.49 24.27
C PHE A 46 -5.65 -39.73 22.99
N VAL A 47 -4.98 -40.40 22.06
CA VAL A 47 -4.61 -39.80 20.77
C VAL A 47 -5.85 -39.44 19.99
N GLY A 48 -6.86 -40.31 19.89
CA GLY A 48 -8.11 -40.03 19.20
C GLY A 48 -8.85 -38.81 19.76
N ILE A 49 -8.95 -38.69 21.09
CA ILE A 49 -9.59 -37.56 21.77
C ILE A 49 -8.84 -36.24 21.50
N ALA A 50 -7.50 -36.28 21.43
CA ALA A 50 -6.69 -35.08 21.18
C ALA A 50 -6.62 -34.70 19.69
N LEU A 51 -6.62 -35.69 18.80
CA LEU A 51 -6.44 -35.49 17.36
C LEU A 51 -7.68 -34.87 16.73
N LEU A 52 -8.88 -35.26 17.19
CA LEU A 52 -10.15 -34.75 16.66
C LEU A 52 -10.30 -33.21 16.78
N PRO A 53 -10.16 -32.58 17.98
CA PRO A 53 -10.22 -31.13 18.10
C PRO A 53 -9.02 -30.43 17.46
N ALA A 54 -7.82 -31.02 17.50
CA ALA A 54 -6.62 -30.44 16.87
C ALA A 54 -6.77 -30.34 15.34
N THR A 55 -7.24 -31.41 14.69
CA THR A 55 -7.48 -31.42 13.25
C THR A 55 -8.61 -30.48 12.86
N LEU A 56 -9.70 -30.44 13.65
CA LEU A 56 -10.81 -29.52 13.39
C LEU A 56 -10.35 -28.06 13.48
N MET A 57 -9.56 -27.72 14.49
CA MET A 57 -8.96 -26.39 14.64
C MET A 57 -8.01 -26.04 13.50
N PHE A 58 -7.18 -26.99 13.05
CA PHE A 58 -6.30 -26.78 11.90
C PHE A 58 -7.09 -26.48 10.62
N LEU A 59 -8.12 -27.29 10.32
CA LEU A 59 -8.96 -27.09 9.14
C LEU A 59 -9.70 -25.75 9.18
N ALA A 60 -10.30 -25.43 10.32
CA ALA A 60 -10.97 -24.14 10.53
C ALA A 60 -9.99 -22.98 10.34
N ALA A 61 -8.77 -23.08 10.88
CA ALA A 61 -7.75 -22.05 10.75
C ALA A 61 -7.29 -21.87 9.29
N VAL A 62 -7.08 -22.95 8.53
CA VAL A 62 -6.67 -22.88 7.12
C VAL A 62 -7.78 -22.24 6.27
N VAL A 63 -9.03 -22.64 6.46
CA VAL A 63 -10.19 -22.05 5.74
C VAL A 63 -10.35 -20.58 6.09
N PHE A 64 -10.33 -20.25 7.39
CA PHE A 64 -10.46 -18.88 7.86
C PHE A 64 -9.33 -18.00 7.34
N LEU A 65 -8.08 -18.48 7.41
CA LEU A 65 -6.91 -17.76 6.92
C LEU A 65 -6.98 -17.54 5.40
N GLY A 66 -7.33 -18.58 4.63
CA GLY A 66 -7.50 -18.48 3.18
C GLY A 66 -8.54 -17.41 2.82
N ASN A 67 -9.73 -17.50 3.40
CA ASN A 67 -10.80 -16.53 3.14
C ASN A 67 -10.45 -15.12 3.61
N SER A 68 -9.75 -14.98 4.74
CA SER A 68 -9.33 -13.67 5.24
C SER A 68 -8.29 -13.05 4.32
N ILE A 69 -7.26 -13.80 3.92
CA ILE A 69 -6.24 -13.34 2.98
C ILE A 69 -6.89 -12.96 1.65
N GLU A 70 -7.78 -13.80 1.10
CA GLU A 70 -8.48 -13.51 -0.16
C GLU A 70 -9.29 -12.21 -0.07
N LYS A 71 -10.00 -11.96 1.03
CA LYS A 71 -10.78 -10.73 1.26
C LYS A 71 -9.91 -9.46 1.31
N TRP A 72 -8.74 -9.53 1.93
CA TRP A 72 -7.80 -8.40 1.96
C TRP A 72 -7.25 -8.07 0.56
N PHE A 73 -7.26 -9.04 -0.36
CA PHE A 73 -6.83 -8.89 -1.76
C PHE A 73 -7.98 -8.94 -2.76
N ASP A 74 -9.21 -8.72 -2.28
CA ASP A 74 -10.41 -8.66 -3.12
C ASP A 74 -10.39 -7.40 -3.99
N GLY A 75 -11.07 -7.46 -5.13
CA GLY A 75 -11.17 -6.36 -6.08
C GLY A 75 -11.74 -5.09 -5.45
N GLN A 76 -12.56 -5.18 -4.39
CA GLN A 76 -13.09 -4.00 -3.71
C GLN A 76 -12.00 -3.12 -3.07
N VAL A 77 -11.01 -3.73 -2.40
CA VAL A 77 -9.90 -2.99 -1.76
C VAL A 77 -9.03 -2.34 -2.82
N GLU A 78 -8.71 -3.09 -3.87
CA GLU A 78 -7.96 -2.61 -5.03
C GLU A 78 -8.67 -1.44 -5.72
N ASN A 79 -9.94 -1.61 -6.08
CA ASN A 79 -10.73 -0.57 -6.76
C ASN A 79 -10.88 0.69 -5.89
N SER A 80 -10.95 0.56 -4.56
CA SER A 80 -11.06 1.72 -3.67
C SER A 80 -9.74 2.51 -3.62
N LEU A 81 -8.61 1.81 -3.57
CA LEU A 81 -7.28 2.44 -3.59
C LEU A 81 -6.96 3.03 -4.97
N GLU A 82 -7.23 2.28 -6.04
CA GLU A 82 -7.06 2.72 -7.43
C GLU A 82 -7.96 3.93 -7.72
N GLY A 83 -9.25 3.86 -7.36
CA GLY A 83 -10.17 4.98 -7.52
C GLY A 83 -9.76 6.21 -6.72
N SER A 84 -9.21 6.05 -5.51
CA SER A 84 -8.68 7.18 -4.72
C SER A 84 -7.46 7.83 -5.39
N LEU A 85 -6.58 7.00 -5.97
CA LEU A 85 -5.44 7.48 -6.74
C LEU A 85 -5.86 8.17 -8.03
N GLU A 86 -6.84 7.61 -8.73
CA GLU A 86 -7.43 8.19 -9.93
C GLU A 86 -8.07 9.55 -9.63
N VAL A 87 -8.88 9.67 -8.57
CA VAL A 87 -9.44 10.95 -8.12
C VAL A 87 -8.35 11.98 -7.84
N ALA A 88 -7.28 11.59 -7.14
CA ALA A 88 -6.17 12.51 -6.87
C ALA A 88 -5.47 12.94 -8.16
N ARG A 89 -5.26 12.03 -9.11
CA ARG A 89 -4.66 12.34 -10.42
C ARG A 89 -5.56 13.26 -11.24
N THR A 90 -6.84 12.94 -11.35
CA THR A 90 -7.84 13.75 -12.08
C THR A 90 -7.92 15.14 -11.48
N TYR A 91 -7.86 15.29 -10.15
CA TYR A 91 -7.84 16.59 -9.48
C TYR A 91 -6.66 17.46 -9.94
N TYR A 92 -5.44 16.91 -10.02
CA TYR A 92 -4.28 17.65 -10.53
C TYR A 92 -4.40 17.97 -12.03
N GLU A 93 -4.91 17.03 -12.82
CA GLU A 93 -5.16 17.25 -14.25
C GLU A 93 -6.20 18.35 -14.50
N ASP A 94 -7.29 18.37 -13.71
CA ASP A 94 -8.33 19.39 -13.77
C ASP A 94 -7.84 20.75 -13.31
N LEU A 95 -7.06 20.82 -12.23
CA LEU A 95 -6.41 22.08 -11.84
C LEU A 95 -5.47 22.58 -12.93
N SER A 96 -4.72 21.69 -13.58
CA SER A 96 -3.82 22.06 -14.68
C SER A 96 -4.59 22.59 -15.90
N ARG A 97 -5.68 21.91 -16.30
CA ARG A 97 -6.56 22.35 -17.39
C ARG A 97 -7.22 23.68 -17.07
N THR A 98 -7.71 23.84 -15.85
CA THR A 98 -8.40 25.05 -15.39
C THR A 98 -7.44 26.25 -15.34
N ALA A 99 -6.25 26.06 -14.76
CA ALA A 99 -5.20 27.09 -14.74
C ALA A 99 -4.79 27.50 -16.16
N LEU A 100 -4.67 26.55 -17.09
CA LEU A 100 -4.36 26.84 -18.49
C LEU A 100 -5.48 27.63 -19.19
N GLY A 101 -6.73 27.25 -18.95
CA GLY A 101 -7.89 27.98 -19.46
C GLY A 101 -7.94 29.44 -18.97
N PHE A 102 -7.65 29.66 -17.68
CA PHE A 102 -7.54 31.02 -17.14
C PHE A 102 -6.33 31.79 -17.68
N ALA A 103 -5.17 31.14 -17.83
CA ALA A 103 -4.01 31.77 -18.45
C ALA A 103 -4.35 32.26 -19.86
N HIS A 104 -5.05 31.44 -20.65
CA HIS A 104 -5.55 31.79 -21.98
C HIS A 104 -6.49 32.99 -21.93
N GLN A 105 -7.55 32.96 -21.11
CA GLN A 105 -8.52 34.06 -21.00
C GLN A 105 -7.89 35.38 -20.56
N ILE A 106 -7.06 35.35 -19.52
CA ILE A 106 -6.32 36.53 -19.03
C ILE A 106 -5.41 37.04 -20.15
N GLY A 107 -4.72 36.13 -20.84
CA GLY A 107 -3.88 36.43 -21.98
C GLY A 107 -4.58 37.18 -23.11
N THR A 108 -5.73 36.67 -23.55
CA THR A 108 -6.53 37.31 -24.60
C THR A 108 -6.94 38.72 -24.20
N ARG A 109 -7.42 38.93 -22.97
CA ARG A 109 -7.81 40.26 -22.47
C ARG A 109 -6.63 41.22 -22.37
N VAL A 110 -5.49 40.76 -21.83
CA VAL A 110 -4.25 41.55 -21.73
C VAL A 110 -3.80 42.03 -23.11
N SER A 111 -3.92 41.17 -24.13
CA SER A 111 -3.60 41.53 -25.51
C SER A 111 -4.62 42.49 -26.13
N SER A 112 -5.91 42.19 -26.03
CA SER A 112 -6.98 42.99 -26.66
C SER A 112 -7.12 44.39 -26.06
N GLU A 113 -6.85 44.54 -24.76
CA GLU A 113 -6.86 45.82 -24.07
C GLU A 113 -5.54 46.58 -24.21
N GLY A 114 -4.51 46.02 -24.84
CA GLY A 114 -3.21 46.68 -25.03
C GLY A 114 -2.43 46.92 -23.74
N LEU A 115 -2.62 46.06 -22.72
CA LEU A 115 -2.01 46.21 -21.39
C LEU A 115 -0.51 45.86 -21.36
N LEU A 116 0.03 45.32 -22.47
CA LEU A 116 1.46 44.99 -22.58
C LEU A 116 2.35 46.24 -22.72
N ALA A 117 1.79 47.39 -23.10
CA ALA A 117 2.53 48.63 -23.32
C ALA A 117 3.29 49.10 -22.05
N PRO A 118 4.56 49.55 -22.18
CA PRO A 118 5.34 50.01 -21.02
C PRO A 118 4.67 51.13 -20.21
N ALA A 119 3.92 52.02 -20.86
CA ALA A 119 3.19 53.10 -20.20
C ALA A 119 2.03 52.62 -19.31
N ARG A 120 1.53 51.39 -19.53
CA ARG A 120 0.33 50.83 -18.86
C ARG A 120 0.65 49.79 -17.80
N ARG A 121 1.89 49.79 -17.27
CA ARG A 121 2.34 48.83 -16.25
C ARG A 121 1.50 48.88 -14.96
N ALA A 122 1.04 50.06 -14.57
CA ALA A 122 0.16 50.22 -13.40
C ALA A 122 -1.23 49.61 -13.66
N ASP A 123 -1.79 49.84 -14.84
CA ASP A 123 -3.08 49.26 -15.27
C ASP A 123 -3.00 47.74 -15.33
N LEU A 124 -1.93 47.19 -15.92
CA LEU A 124 -1.69 45.75 -15.97
C LEU A 124 -1.66 45.14 -14.56
N LYS A 125 -0.93 45.73 -13.62
CA LYS A 125 -0.87 45.22 -12.24
C LYS A 125 -2.25 45.20 -11.58
N ARG A 126 -3.05 46.25 -11.77
CA ARG A 126 -4.42 46.33 -11.24
C ARG A 126 -5.31 45.27 -11.87
N PHE A 127 -5.29 45.16 -13.19
CA PHE A 127 -6.02 44.16 -13.95
C PHE A 127 -5.70 42.74 -13.46
N LEU A 128 -4.42 42.41 -13.28
CA LEU A 128 -4.00 41.09 -12.81
C LEU A 128 -4.49 40.82 -11.38
N GLU A 129 -4.47 41.80 -10.49
CA GLU A 129 -4.95 41.64 -9.11
C GLU A 129 -6.48 41.45 -9.06
N GLU A 130 -7.22 42.23 -9.84
CA GLU A 130 -8.68 42.11 -9.98
C GLU A 130 -9.06 40.71 -10.49
N HIS A 131 -8.46 40.26 -11.59
CA HIS A 131 -8.77 38.95 -12.19
C HIS A 131 -8.25 37.78 -11.37
N ARG A 132 -7.11 37.95 -10.67
CA ARG A 132 -6.63 36.96 -9.70
C ARG A 132 -7.67 36.76 -8.59
N ALA A 133 -8.23 37.86 -8.05
CA ALA A 133 -9.25 37.79 -7.01
C ALA A 133 -10.58 37.24 -7.53
N GLU A 134 -11.03 37.69 -8.70
CA GLU A 134 -12.28 37.26 -9.36
C GLU A 134 -12.28 35.75 -9.65
N TYR A 135 -11.19 35.23 -10.22
CA TYR A 135 -11.04 33.82 -10.56
C TYR A 135 -10.44 32.98 -9.41
N GLN A 136 -10.22 33.57 -8.24
CA GLN A 136 -9.65 32.92 -7.05
C GLN A 136 -8.30 32.23 -7.32
N LEU A 137 -7.47 32.84 -8.17
CA LEU A 137 -6.15 32.32 -8.52
C LEU A 137 -5.13 32.62 -7.42
N ASP A 138 -4.12 31.76 -7.31
CA ASP A 138 -3.05 31.91 -6.34
C ASP A 138 -2.02 32.93 -6.81
N VAL A 139 -1.55 32.80 -8.06
CA VAL A 139 -0.60 33.71 -8.69
C VAL A 139 -0.97 33.91 -10.15
N VAL A 140 -0.86 35.15 -10.62
CA VAL A 140 -0.89 35.48 -12.05
C VAL A 140 0.31 36.36 -12.38
N GLU A 141 1.07 35.96 -13.39
CA GLU A 141 2.28 36.65 -13.82
C GLU A 141 2.27 36.86 -15.33
N VAL A 142 2.77 38.00 -15.78
CA VAL A 142 2.98 38.28 -17.20
C VAL A 142 4.45 38.56 -17.44
N PHE A 143 5.06 37.81 -18.36
CA PHE A 143 6.45 37.96 -18.75
C PHE A 143 6.55 38.42 -20.20
N ALA A 144 7.50 39.29 -20.51
CA ALA A 144 7.89 39.61 -21.89
C ALA A 144 9.36 39.96 -21.94
N ARG A 145 10.05 39.56 -23.03
CA ARG A 145 11.48 39.86 -23.24
C ARG A 145 12.37 39.50 -22.05
N GLY A 146 12.05 38.40 -21.34
CA GLY A 146 12.80 37.95 -20.17
C GLY A 146 12.67 38.84 -18.93
N GLN A 147 11.61 39.66 -18.84
CA GLN A 147 11.28 40.47 -17.67
C GLN A 147 9.85 40.22 -17.21
N THR A 148 9.59 40.34 -15.91
CA THR A 148 8.24 40.36 -15.36
C THR A 148 7.60 41.71 -15.62
N LEU A 149 6.51 41.73 -16.39
CA LEU A 149 5.74 42.93 -16.71
C LEU A 149 4.74 43.27 -15.60
N GLY A 150 4.17 42.24 -14.97
CA GLY A 150 3.18 42.36 -13.90
C GLY A 150 3.08 41.05 -13.13
N ARG A 151 2.73 41.14 -11.85
CA ARG A 151 2.53 40.01 -10.94
C ARG A 151 1.44 40.37 -9.95
N ALA A 152 0.51 39.45 -9.75
CA ALA A 152 -0.52 39.46 -8.72
C ALA A 152 -0.42 38.14 -7.94
N LYS A 153 -0.51 38.19 -6.61
CA LYS A 153 -0.29 37.02 -5.74
C LYS A 153 -1.20 37.08 -4.51
N ARG A 154 -1.79 35.96 -4.13
CA ARG A 154 -2.57 35.81 -2.90
C ARG A 154 -1.69 36.03 -1.66
N SER A 155 -2.18 36.78 -0.68
CA SER A 155 -1.40 37.33 0.44
C SER A 155 -0.99 36.32 1.51
N ASP A 156 -1.73 35.22 1.65
CA ASP A 156 -1.52 34.12 2.60
C ASP A 156 -0.53 33.05 2.09
N LEU A 157 -0.07 33.15 0.85
CA LEU A 157 0.87 32.20 0.27
C LEU A 157 2.27 32.37 0.87
N PRO A 158 3.01 31.27 1.13
CA PRO A 158 4.40 31.31 1.58
C PRO A 158 5.29 32.26 0.75
N GLY A 159 6.30 32.86 1.41
CA GLY A 159 7.32 33.67 0.75
C GLY A 159 8.10 32.87 -0.31
N GLY A 160 8.63 33.55 -1.34
CA GLY A 160 9.44 32.91 -2.39
C GLY A 160 8.65 32.21 -3.51
N ILE A 161 7.32 32.16 -3.43
CA ILE A 161 6.45 31.68 -4.53
C ILE A 161 6.42 32.71 -5.68
N GLY A 162 6.80 32.24 -6.87
CA GLY A 162 6.78 32.94 -8.16
C GLY A 162 7.78 32.30 -9.12
N LEU A 163 7.72 32.65 -10.41
CA LEU A 163 8.72 32.21 -11.40
C LEU A 163 9.79 33.26 -11.65
N GLU A 164 11.00 32.79 -11.92
CA GLU A 164 12.01 33.61 -12.57
C GLU A 164 11.66 33.80 -14.06
N PRO A 165 11.82 35.02 -14.61
CA PRO A 165 11.52 35.31 -16.02
C PRO A 165 12.22 34.41 -17.05
N TRP A 166 13.35 33.82 -16.68
CA TRP A 166 14.18 32.96 -17.53
C TRP A 166 14.14 31.48 -17.14
N SER A 167 13.17 31.07 -16.33
CA SER A 167 12.99 29.66 -15.97
C SER A 167 12.81 28.78 -17.21
N LYS A 168 13.20 27.50 -17.12
CA LYS A 168 13.00 26.52 -18.21
C LYS A 168 11.54 26.45 -18.65
N PHE A 169 10.62 26.61 -17.71
CA PHE A 169 9.17 26.61 -17.95
C PHE A 169 8.73 27.80 -18.81
N VAL A 170 9.10 29.03 -18.42
CA VAL A 170 8.76 30.25 -19.19
C VAL A 170 9.38 30.20 -20.58
N ARG A 171 10.63 29.72 -20.73
CA ARG A 171 11.25 29.55 -22.06
C ARG A 171 10.51 28.55 -22.95
N ARG A 172 9.95 27.48 -22.38
CA ARG A 172 9.17 26.49 -23.15
C ARG A 172 7.85 27.09 -23.62
N ALA A 173 7.21 27.94 -22.81
CA ALA A 173 6.06 28.71 -23.27
C ALA A 173 6.44 29.76 -24.33
N ALA A 174 7.63 30.36 -24.18
CA ALA A 174 8.19 31.33 -25.13
C ALA A 174 8.46 30.74 -26.53
N SER A 175 8.45 29.42 -26.72
CA SER A 175 8.53 28.80 -28.05
C SER A 175 7.17 28.70 -28.74
N GLY A 176 6.13 29.36 -28.21
CA GLY A 176 4.79 29.40 -28.82
C GLY A 176 3.90 28.20 -28.45
N GLN A 177 4.23 27.47 -27.40
CA GLN A 177 3.44 26.33 -26.91
C GLN A 177 2.77 26.65 -25.58
N GLU A 178 1.54 26.17 -25.41
CA GLU A 178 0.91 26.08 -24.09
C GLU A 178 1.58 25.00 -23.25
N VAL A 179 1.81 25.27 -21.98
CA VAL A 179 2.60 24.40 -21.12
C VAL A 179 2.01 24.33 -19.72
N THR A 180 1.91 23.13 -19.17
CA THR A 180 1.63 22.89 -17.75
C THR A 180 2.77 22.15 -17.07
N THR A 181 2.98 22.36 -15.77
CA THR A 181 3.91 21.59 -14.93
C THR A 181 3.41 21.56 -13.49
N VAL A 182 3.87 20.58 -12.72
CA VAL A 182 3.70 20.53 -11.28
C VAL A 182 5.09 20.65 -10.66
N ASP A 183 5.32 21.72 -9.91
CA ASP A 183 6.58 21.96 -9.21
C ASP A 183 6.35 21.87 -7.70
N SER A 184 7.19 21.13 -6.99
CA SER A 184 7.14 21.11 -5.52
C SER A 184 7.84 22.35 -4.95
N VAL A 185 7.10 23.11 -4.14
CA VAL A 185 7.58 24.32 -3.44
C VAL A 185 7.52 24.06 -1.94
N GLY A 186 8.64 23.62 -1.37
CA GLY A 186 8.69 23.16 0.01
C GLY A 186 7.96 21.81 0.16
N GLU A 187 6.95 21.76 1.04
CA GLU A 187 6.08 20.58 1.23
C GLU A 187 4.75 20.67 0.45
N ALA A 188 4.58 21.69 -0.39
CA ALA A 188 3.38 21.91 -1.18
C ALA A 188 3.69 21.77 -2.67
N ASP A 189 2.67 21.50 -3.48
CA ASP A 189 2.82 21.52 -4.93
C ASP A 189 2.26 22.82 -5.50
N MET A 190 2.86 23.27 -6.58
CA MET A 190 2.38 24.37 -7.40
C MET A 190 2.11 23.85 -8.80
N ILE A 191 0.86 23.89 -9.22
CA ILE A 191 0.50 23.62 -10.60
C ILE A 191 0.67 24.94 -11.35
N ARG A 192 1.49 24.93 -12.39
CA ARG A 192 1.78 26.12 -13.20
C ARG A 192 1.30 25.89 -14.60
N ALA A 193 0.56 26.84 -15.14
CA ALA A 193 0.10 26.82 -16.52
C ALA A 193 0.51 28.12 -17.22
N ALA A 194 1.11 27.98 -18.39
CA ALA A 194 1.60 29.10 -19.19
C ALA A 194 0.99 29.07 -20.59
N THR A 195 0.55 30.23 -21.05
CA THR A 195 0.15 30.46 -22.43
C THR A 195 1.00 31.57 -23.05
N PRO A 196 1.50 31.40 -24.28
CA PRO A 196 2.10 32.49 -25.03
C PRO A 196 1.00 33.40 -25.60
N LEU A 197 1.29 34.70 -25.63
CA LEU A 197 0.53 35.69 -26.37
C LEU A 197 1.20 35.90 -27.71
N MET A 198 0.49 35.59 -28.78
CA MET A 198 1.00 35.66 -30.14
C MET A 198 0.60 37.00 -30.77
N SER A 199 1.56 37.65 -31.44
CA SER A 199 1.33 38.79 -32.34
C SER A 199 2.09 38.51 -33.63
N ASP A 200 1.42 38.60 -34.78
CA ASP A 200 2.02 38.36 -36.10
C ASP A 200 2.80 37.03 -36.20
N GLY A 201 2.30 35.98 -35.54
CA GLY A 201 2.93 34.65 -35.53
C GLY A 201 4.12 34.50 -34.58
N HIS A 202 4.43 35.50 -33.77
CA HIS A 202 5.52 35.46 -32.79
C HIS A 202 5.03 35.66 -31.35
N PRO A 203 5.58 34.93 -30.37
CA PRO A 203 5.24 35.11 -28.95
C PRO A 203 5.82 36.44 -28.44
N VAL A 204 4.94 37.39 -28.10
CA VAL A 204 5.31 38.72 -27.60
C VAL A 204 5.32 38.80 -26.08
N ALA A 205 4.52 37.97 -25.42
CA ALA A 205 4.44 37.87 -23.97
C ALA A 205 3.96 36.48 -23.56
N ILE A 206 4.05 36.16 -22.27
CA ILE A 206 3.64 34.88 -21.70
C ILE A 206 2.84 35.20 -20.46
N VAL A 207 1.66 34.61 -20.34
CA VAL A 207 0.86 34.66 -19.11
C VAL A 207 1.02 33.34 -18.39
N VAL A 208 1.35 33.42 -17.11
CA VAL A 208 1.44 32.27 -16.22
C VAL A 208 0.41 32.40 -15.11
N VAL A 209 -0.31 31.31 -14.89
CA VAL A 209 -1.22 31.14 -13.75
C VAL A 209 -0.69 29.98 -12.92
N ASP A 210 -0.49 30.23 -11.64
CA ASP A 210 -0.13 29.19 -10.67
C ASP A 210 -1.34 28.89 -9.77
N ALA A 211 -1.50 27.61 -9.43
CA ALA A 211 -2.47 27.07 -8.48
C ALA A 211 -1.73 26.30 -7.37
N TYR A 212 -2.01 26.67 -6.13
CA TYR A 212 -1.36 26.14 -4.93
C TYR A 212 -2.11 24.90 -4.40
N VAL A 213 -1.39 23.79 -4.30
CA VAL A 213 -1.90 22.57 -3.68
C VAL A 213 -1.28 22.45 -2.29
N PRO A 214 -2.09 22.59 -1.21
CA PRO A 214 -1.57 22.61 0.15
C PRO A 214 -0.92 21.27 0.52
N LYS A 215 0.08 21.32 1.42
CA LYS A 215 0.82 20.15 1.92
C LYS A 215 -0.07 19.02 2.42
N SER A 216 -1.26 19.32 2.95
CA SER A 216 -2.20 18.32 3.43
C SER A 216 -2.75 17.44 2.32
N LEU A 217 -2.92 17.98 1.11
CA LEU A 217 -3.34 17.21 -0.06
C LEU A 217 -2.17 16.44 -0.68
N VAL A 218 -0.99 17.08 -0.77
CA VAL A 218 0.24 16.42 -1.24
C VAL A 218 0.55 15.19 -0.39
N LYS A 219 0.57 15.33 0.94
CA LYS A 219 0.84 14.19 1.85
C LYS A 219 -0.19 13.08 1.71
N ARG A 220 -1.49 13.41 1.61
CA ARG A 220 -2.55 12.41 1.41
C ARG A 220 -2.37 11.64 0.11
N ARG A 221 -2.01 12.33 -0.98
CA ARG A 221 -1.70 11.69 -2.26
C ARG A 221 -0.51 10.74 -2.12
N GLU A 222 0.61 11.21 -1.55
CA GLU A 222 1.80 10.38 -1.36
C GLU A 222 1.53 9.15 -0.46
N GLU A 223 0.68 9.30 0.55
CA GLU A 223 0.22 8.20 1.40
C GLU A 223 -0.61 7.19 0.60
N ILE A 224 -1.52 7.64 -0.27
CA ILE A 224 -2.31 6.77 -1.16
C ILE A 224 -1.39 6.04 -2.16
N ASP A 225 -0.47 6.77 -2.82
CA ASP A 225 0.51 6.21 -3.75
C ASP A 225 1.35 5.11 -3.07
N ARG A 226 1.85 5.38 -1.86
CA ARG A 226 2.62 4.42 -1.07
C ARG A 226 1.78 3.22 -0.66
N ALA A 227 0.58 3.44 -0.12
CA ALA A 227 -0.31 2.38 0.32
C ALA A 227 -0.71 1.45 -0.83
N PHE A 228 -0.98 2.01 -2.02
CA PHE A 228 -1.29 1.23 -3.21
C PHE A 228 -0.08 0.42 -3.70
N GLY A 229 1.12 1.01 -3.71
CA GLY A 229 2.36 0.29 -4.03
C GLY A 229 2.65 -0.85 -3.06
N GLU A 230 2.47 -0.63 -1.75
CA GLU A 230 2.60 -1.66 -0.71
C GLU A 230 1.56 -2.77 -0.88
N TYR A 231 0.31 -2.41 -1.16
CA TYR A 231 -0.77 -3.35 -1.46
C TYR A 231 -0.41 -4.27 -2.63
N LEU A 232 0.03 -3.71 -3.77
CA LEU A 232 0.44 -4.50 -4.94
C LEU A 232 1.60 -5.44 -4.62
N ARG A 233 2.58 -4.97 -3.84
CA ARG A 233 3.72 -5.80 -3.39
C ARG A 233 3.26 -6.97 -2.52
N LEU A 234 2.32 -6.75 -1.60
CA LEU A 234 1.74 -7.79 -0.75
C LEU A 234 0.88 -8.76 -1.56
N LYS A 235 0.11 -8.26 -2.54
CA LYS A 235 -0.71 -9.07 -3.45
C LYS A 235 0.13 -10.09 -4.23
N ILE A 236 1.32 -9.68 -4.69
CA ILE A 236 2.27 -10.60 -5.35
C ILE A 236 2.78 -11.68 -4.39
N GLN A 237 2.99 -11.32 -3.12
CA GLN A 237 3.49 -12.23 -2.08
C GLN A 237 2.40 -13.03 -1.34
N ARG A 238 1.12 -12.91 -1.75
CA ARG A 238 -0.01 -13.56 -1.06
C ARG A 238 0.18 -15.06 -0.87
N ARG A 239 0.66 -15.77 -1.90
CA ARG A 239 0.89 -17.23 -1.85
C ARG A 239 2.01 -17.60 -0.87
N PRO A 240 3.23 -17.03 -0.97
CA PRO A 240 4.27 -17.23 0.04
C PRO A 240 3.82 -16.96 1.48
N ILE A 241 3.06 -15.88 1.70
CA ILE A 241 2.52 -15.53 3.02
C ILE A 241 1.56 -16.63 3.51
N GLN A 242 0.59 -17.02 2.69
CA GLN A 242 -0.37 -18.08 3.01
C GLN A 242 0.33 -19.41 3.31
N THR A 243 1.34 -19.79 2.51
CA THR A 243 2.15 -20.99 2.73
C THR A 243 2.89 -20.93 4.06
N ALA A 244 3.54 -19.80 4.38
CA ALA A 244 4.28 -19.65 5.63
C ALA A 244 3.37 -19.85 6.86
N TYR A 245 2.21 -19.20 6.88
CA TYR A 245 1.24 -19.36 7.97
C TYR A 245 0.65 -20.77 8.04
N THR A 246 0.35 -21.39 6.89
CA THR A 246 -0.14 -22.78 6.84
C THR A 246 0.87 -23.76 7.42
N ILE A 247 2.16 -23.60 7.09
CA ILE A 247 3.25 -24.41 7.66
C ILE A 247 3.35 -24.17 9.17
N THR A 248 3.26 -22.93 9.64
CA THR A 248 3.28 -22.62 11.08
C THR A 248 2.09 -23.27 11.82
N LEU A 249 0.87 -23.19 11.27
CA LEU A 249 -0.30 -23.84 11.83
C LEU A 249 -0.16 -25.37 11.84
N ALA A 250 0.36 -25.95 10.76
CA ALA A 250 0.63 -27.39 10.67
C ALA A 250 1.65 -27.83 11.72
N LEU A 251 2.72 -27.04 11.92
CA LEU A 251 3.72 -27.27 12.94
C LEU A 251 3.10 -27.26 14.34
N VAL A 252 2.33 -26.24 14.70
CA VAL A 252 1.64 -26.17 16.01
C VAL A 252 0.72 -27.37 16.20
N THR A 253 -0.05 -27.74 15.18
CA THR A 253 -0.94 -28.90 15.20
C THR A 253 -0.16 -30.20 15.42
N LEU A 254 0.97 -30.38 14.73
CA LEU A 254 1.84 -31.53 14.91
C LEU A 254 2.46 -31.57 16.31
N VAL A 255 2.84 -30.43 16.89
CA VAL A 255 3.34 -30.35 18.28
C VAL A 255 2.27 -30.81 19.26
N VAL A 256 1.02 -30.38 19.06
CA VAL A 256 -0.11 -30.83 19.89
C VAL A 256 -0.33 -32.34 19.77
N ILE A 257 -0.33 -32.88 18.56
CA ILE A 257 -0.46 -34.33 18.33
C ILE A 257 0.71 -35.11 18.94
N PHE A 258 1.93 -34.60 18.80
CA PHE A 258 3.13 -35.20 19.39
C PHE A 258 3.04 -35.24 20.92
N SER A 259 2.69 -34.12 21.55
CA SER A 259 2.50 -34.01 23.00
C SER A 259 1.38 -34.93 23.48
N ALA A 260 0.25 -34.98 22.78
CA ALA A 260 -0.85 -35.87 23.11
C ALA A 260 -0.46 -37.35 23.02
N THR A 261 0.30 -37.72 21.98
CA THR A 261 0.83 -39.07 21.82
C THR A 261 1.79 -39.42 22.95
N TRP A 262 2.71 -38.51 23.29
CA TRP A 262 3.67 -38.69 24.37
C TRP A 262 3.00 -38.85 25.74
N VAL A 263 2.04 -37.97 26.07
CA VAL A 263 1.24 -38.07 27.30
C VAL A 263 0.43 -39.35 27.34
N GLY A 264 -0.21 -39.73 26.21
CA GLY A 264 -0.93 -41.00 26.09
C GLY A 264 -0.06 -42.21 26.43
N PHE A 265 1.18 -42.26 25.91
CA PHE A 265 2.14 -43.31 26.26
C PHE A 265 2.57 -43.27 27.73
N TYR A 266 2.82 -42.08 28.28
CA TYR A 266 3.21 -41.90 29.68
C TYR A 266 2.13 -42.44 30.63
N VAL A 267 0.88 -42.00 30.44
CA VAL A 267 -0.27 -42.44 31.26
C VAL A 267 -0.50 -43.94 31.12
N ALA A 268 -0.48 -44.46 29.89
CA ALA A 268 -0.69 -45.88 29.65
C ALA A 268 0.38 -46.74 30.34
N ARG A 269 1.65 -46.34 30.33
CA ARG A 269 2.73 -47.05 31.05
C ARG A 269 2.55 -46.99 32.56
N ARG A 270 2.16 -45.83 33.11
CA ARG A 270 1.95 -45.66 34.56
C ARG A 270 0.84 -46.57 35.11
N ILE A 271 -0.18 -46.86 34.31
CA ILE A 271 -1.30 -47.73 34.69
C ILE A 271 -0.96 -49.20 34.41
N THR A 272 -0.38 -49.51 33.25
CA THR A 272 -0.18 -50.92 32.84
C THR A 272 0.95 -51.63 33.57
N VAL A 273 2.06 -50.93 33.89
CA VAL A 273 3.23 -51.57 34.55
C VAL A 273 2.91 -52.09 35.97
N PRO A 274 2.21 -51.34 36.85
CA PRO A 274 1.82 -51.87 38.16
C PRO A 274 0.86 -53.06 38.07
N ILE A 275 -0.10 -53.02 37.15
CA ILE A 275 -1.06 -54.13 36.92
C ILE A 275 -0.33 -55.39 36.48
N GLU A 276 0.66 -55.27 35.59
CA GLU A 276 1.52 -56.38 35.17
C GLU A 276 2.29 -56.99 36.34
N ARG A 277 2.84 -56.16 37.23
CA ARG A 277 3.60 -56.61 38.42
C ARG A 277 2.72 -57.33 39.43
N LEU A 278 1.48 -56.87 39.65
CA LEU A 278 0.51 -57.55 40.51
C LEU A 278 0.10 -58.92 39.95
N ALA A 279 -0.19 -58.99 38.65
CA ALA A 279 -0.52 -60.25 37.99
C ALA A 279 0.63 -61.27 38.04
N ALA A 280 1.88 -60.81 37.94
CA ALA A 280 3.06 -61.67 38.06
C ALA A 280 3.32 -62.18 39.49
N GLY A 281 3.00 -61.39 40.52
CA GLY A 281 3.19 -61.76 41.93
C GLY A 281 2.12 -62.68 42.53
N THR A 282 1.09 -63.06 41.76
CA THR A 282 0.01 -63.96 42.19
C THR A 282 0.14 -65.37 41.59
N ARG A 283 1.27 -65.67 40.92
CA ARG A 283 1.68 -67.02 40.49
C ARG A 283 2.79 -67.53 41.38
#